data_AF-A0A8T1TSR7-F1
#
_entry.id   AF-A0A8T1TSR7-F1
#
_cell.length_a   1.000
_cell.length_b   1.000
_cell.length_c   1.000
_cell.angle_alpha   90.00
_cell.angle_beta   90.00
_cell.angle_gamma   90.00
#
_symmetry.space_group_name_H-M   'P 1'
#
loop_
_entity.id
_entity.type
_entity.pdbx_description
1 polymer ?
#
loop_
_entity_poly.entity_id
_entity_poly.type
_entity_poly.pdbx_seq_one_letter_code
_entity_poly.pdbx_strand_id
1 'polypeptide(L)'
;MASLPGQQGDLRDPTLEELYTGPVRALPDEIQQLPAEDMACTFCGVSYFVFAEVQALQTTVKQYKKTFRQERSVARDLRQQVTELKGSFADLVAACSSSIKQILEQSEAQRTAQQEALNQLQRLRKELLDSEDSRRELQIFSKRNEEEQKLAHSLVEQKLRNEILHLSSQVENCKLLSESQQAAFKEENDRDQQRIRELESKFVKSQEQWTAAERQLVTERDVLKQQLLAMNERVELESSTAQQLEGQLTAIREELGRVVAASDTERKSSSQMNSEIIQLKHQLQSLDKTRAQLLSENGRYKDDKYKLEDEINALRLRADQLQGQLSVSSASTEKRKSEYTRDLEKLRGEHGNEISRLQRDHARAIEELKASQNKYLEYLKKETAELQARGEESSRHVLLAMEDRLRDAERRANEWKDRALQNASEREEAKRSSSHFESMIQTLQRRLDSSERDKVIAST
;
A
#
# COMPACT_ATOMS: atom_id res chain seq x y z
N MET A 1 -153.30 -111.14 80.56
CA MET A 1 -154.65 -111.09 79.94
C MET A 1 -155.21 -112.51 79.84
N ALA A 2 -156.53 -112.63 79.68
CA ALA A 2 -157.28 -113.88 79.43
C ALA A 2 -157.21 -114.97 80.52
N SER A 3 -158.35 -115.19 81.18
CA SER A 3 -158.71 -116.46 81.82
C SER A 3 -159.24 -117.44 80.76
N LEU A 4 -159.26 -118.74 81.05
CA LEU A 4 -160.41 -119.67 80.89
C LEU A 4 -159.99 -121.10 81.37
N PRO A 5 -160.93 -121.99 81.71
CA PRO A 5 -160.63 -123.18 82.53
C PRO A 5 -160.57 -124.50 81.74
N GLY A 6 -160.03 -125.54 82.40
CA GLY A 6 -160.18 -126.94 82.01
C GLY A 6 -160.22 -127.82 83.26
N GLN A 7 -161.20 -128.73 83.36
CA GLN A 7 -161.33 -129.64 84.50
C GLN A 7 -160.27 -130.75 84.42
N GLN A 8 -159.56 -130.99 85.51
CA GLN A 8 -158.89 -132.26 85.78
C GLN A 8 -159.27 -132.68 87.20
N GLY A 9 -159.96 -133.81 87.33
CA GLY A 9 -160.39 -134.34 88.62
C GLY A 9 -159.25 -135.08 89.32
N ASP A 10 -159.22 -135.01 90.65
CA ASP A 10 -158.19 -135.65 91.46
C ASP A 10 -158.20 -137.18 91.30
N LEU A 11 -157.02 -137.74 91.00
CA LEU A 11 -156.78 -139.18 91.06
C LEU A 11 -156.60 -139.60 92.53
N ARG A 12 -157.73 -139.79 93.22
CA ARG A 12 -157.79 -140.40 94.56
C ARG A 12 -157.94 -141.92 94.45
N ASP A 13 -157.27 -142.68 95.31
CA ASP A 13 -157.49 -144.12 95.41
C ASP A 13 -158.94 -144.44 95.83
N PRO A 14 -159.61 -145.40 95.16
CA PRO A 14 -161.01 -145.73 95.41
C PRO A 14 -161.20 -146.40 96.78
N THR A 15 -162.35 -146.15 97.40
CA THR A 15 -162.66 -146.62 98.75
C THR A 15 -163.07 -148.10 98.74
N LEU A 16 -162.80 -148.83 99.82
CA LEU A 16 -163.03 -150.29 99.91
C LEU A 16 -164.46 -150.70 99.54
N GLU A 17 -165.45 -149.88 99.89
CA GLU A 17 -166.87 -150.11 99.64
C GLU A 17 -167.24 -149.96 98.16
N GLU A 18 -166.59 -149.02 97.44
CA GLU A 18 -166.74 -148.77 96.00
C GLU A 18 -166.09 -149.88 95.15
N LEU A 19 -165.10 -150.60 95.70
CA LEU A 19 -164.48 -151.76 95.05
C LEU A 19 -165.35 -153.03 95.09
N TYR A 20 -166.28 -153.13 96.05
CA TYR A 20 -167.25 -154.23 96.13
C TYR A 20 -168.61 -153.90 95.52
N THR A 21 -168.98 -152.61 95.45
CA THR A 21 -170.24 -152.16 94.82
C THR A 21 -170.03 -151.73 93.36
N GLY A 22 -169.81 -152.72 92.49
CA GLY A 22 -169.76 -152.49 91.04
C GLY A 22 -171.00 -151.73 90.52
N PRO A 23 -170.85 -150.71 89.67
CA PRO A 23 -171.93 -149.78 89.34
C PRO A 23 -173.01 -150.45 88.49
N VAL A 24 -174.18 -150.69 89.08
CA VAL A 24 -175.36 -151.24 88.39
C VAL A 24 -175.74 -150.34 87.21
N ARG A 25 -175.73 -150.90 86.01
CA ARG A 25 -176.13 -150.22 84.76
C ARG A 25 -177.11 -151.10 84.00
N ALA A 26 -178.08 -150.46 83.35
CA ALA A 26 -179.05 -151.15 82.50
C ALA A 26 -178.35 -151.90 81.35
N LEU A 27 -178.80 -153.13 81.10
CA LEU A 27 -178.40 -153.92 79.93
C LEU A 27 -178.91 -153.26 78.63
N PRO A 28 -178.30 -153.55 77.47
CA PRO A 28 -178.92 -153.25 76.17
C PRO A 28 -180.35 -153.79 76.08
N ASP A 29 -181.24 -153.04 75.43
CA ASP A 29 -182.68 -153.32 75.41
C ASP A 29 -183.02 -154.70 74.82
N GLU A 30 -182.19 -155.21 73.90
CA GLU A 30 -182.34 -156.54 73.29
C GLU A 30 -182.07 -157.69 74.29
N ILE A 31 -181.31 -157.44 75.37
CA ILE A 31 -180.96 -158.45 76.38
C ILE A 31 -181.93 -158.39 77.56
N GLN A 32 -182.49 -157.22 77.89
CA GLN A 32 -183.48 -157.07 78.98
C GLN A 32 -184.80 -157.83 78.73
N GLN A 33 -185.11 -158.17 77.47
CA GLN A 33 -186.36 -158.87 77.10
C GLN A 33 -186.24 -160.40 77.12
N LEU A 34 -185.05 -160.95 77.41
CA LEU A 34 -184.85 -162.40 77.55
C LEU A 34 -185.26 -162.87 78.96
N PRO A 35 -185.88 -164.06 79.09
CA PRO A 35 -186.17 -164.64 80.40
C PRO A 35 -184.87 -164.94 81.15
N ALA A 36 -184.92 -164.94 82.49
CA ALA A 36 -183.73 -165.03 83.34
C ALA A 36 -182.88 -166.30 83.12
N GLU A 37 -183.50 -167.36 82.60
CA GLU A 37 -182.89 -168.65 82.27
C GLU A 37 -181.96 -168.59 81.03
N ASP A 38 -182.19 -167.62 80.11
CA ASP A 38 -181.43 -167.45 78.85
C ASP A 38 -180.37 -166.32 78.91
N MET A 39 -180.15 -165.69 80.07
CA MET A 39 -179.17 -164.58 80.23
C MET A 39 -177.68 -165.01 80.11
N ALA A 40 -177.41 -166.29 79.83
CA ALA A 40 -176.10 -166.82 79.53
C ALA A 40 -176.10 -167.63 78.23
N CYS A 41 -175.04 -167.48 77.44
CA CYS A 41 -174.92 -168.20 76.17
C CYS A 41 -174.75 -169.70 76.41
N THR A 42 -175.75 -170.50 76.02
CA THR A 42 -175.79 -171.96 76.22
C THR A 42 -174.62 -172.72 75.58
N PHE A 43 -173.91 -172.12 74.62
CA PHE A 43 -172.73 -172.73 73.98
C PHE A 43 -171.41 -172.51 74.74
N CYS A 44 -171.31 -171.48 75.59
CA CYS A 44 -170.06 -171.15 76.30
C CYS A 44 -170.20 -170.82 77.81
N GLY A 45 -171.42 -170.80 78.34
CA GLY A 45 -171.70 -170.55 79.77
C GLY A 45 -171.47 -169.10 80.24
N VAL A 46 -171.04 -168.19 79.36
CA VAL A 46 -170.76 -166.80 79.72
C VAL A 46 -172.05 -165.96 79.66
N SER A 47 -172.30 -165.15 80.69
CA SER A 47 -173.42 -164.19 80.67
C SER A 47 -173.17 -163.07 79.65
N TYR A 48 -174.21 -162.70 78.91
CA TYR A 48 -174.14 -161.60 77.93
C TYR A 48 -173.78 -160.25 78.58
N PHE A 49 -174.05 -160.07 79.88
CA PHE A 49 -173.58 -158.93 80.67
C PHE A 49 -172.05 -158.79 80.62
N VAL A 50 -171.32 -159.87 80.91
CA VAL A 50 -169.85 -159.88 80.92
C VAL A 50 -169.28 -159.62 79.51
N PHE A 51 -169.95 -160.10 78.47
CA PHE A 51 -169.54 -159.82 77.10
C PHE A 51 -169.72 -158.33 76.73
N ALA A 52 -170.83 -157.71 77.12
CA ALA A 52 -171.06 -156.28 76.93
C ALA A 52 -170.06 -155.42 77.72
N GLU A 53 -169.76 -155.76 78.98
CA GLU A 53 -168.72 -155.09 79.77
C GLU A 53 -167.34 -155.23 79.13
N VAL A 54 -166.94 -156.42 78.69
CA VAL A 54 -165.65 -156.64 78.00
C VAL A 54 -165.60 -155.84 76.68
N GLN A 55 -166.71 -155.71 75.95
CA GLN A 55 -166.75 -154.93 74.72
C GLN A 55 -166.67 -153.42 75.00
N ALA A 56 -167.32 -152.93 76.07
CA ALA A 56 -167.22 -151.54 76.54
C ALA A 56 -165.83 -151.20 77.12
N LEU A 57 -165.20 -152.14 77.83
CA LEU A 57 -163.81 -152.04 78.26
C LEU A 57 -162.85 -152.03 77.06
N GLN A 58 -163.11 -152.84 76.02
CA GLN A 58 -162.31 -152.77 74.79
C GLN A 58 -162.46 -151.44 74.05
N THR A 59 -163.65 -150.84 73.96
CA THR A 59 -163.82 -149.54 73.28
C THR A 59 -163.22 -148.40 74.09
N THR A 60 -163.42 -148.36 75.41
CA THR A 60 -162.76 -147.37 76.30
C THR A 60 -161.24 -147.52 76.31
N VAL A 61 -160.69 -148.74 76.41
CA VAL A 61 -159.22 -148.97 76.29
C VAL A 61 -158.70 -148.57 74.91
N LYS A 62 -159.45 -148.80 73.82
CA LYS A 62 -159.09 -148.28 72.48
C LYS A 62 -159.09 -146.74 72.44
N GLN A 63 -160.04 -146.08 73.10
CA GLN A 63 -160.08 -144.63 73.24
C GLN A 63 -158.91 -144.11 74.07
N TYR A 64 -158.69 -144.59 75.31
CA TYR A 64 -157.55 -144.20 76.15
C TYR A 64 -156.20 -144.45 75.48
N LYS A 65 -156.05 -145.54 74.71
CA LYS A 65 -154.85 -145.83 73.92
C LYS A 65 -154.66 -144.86 72.74
N LYS A 66 -155.73 -144.22 72.25
CA LYS A 66 -155.67 -143.12 71.28
C LYS A 66 -155.32 -141.80 71.97
N THR A 67 -155.99 -141.42 73.06
CA THR A 67 -155.67 -140.20 73.82
C THR A 67 -154.25 -140.22 74.36
N PHE A 68 -153.80 -141.32 74.99
CA PHE A 68 -152.43 -141.43 75.49
C PHE A 68 -151.37 -141.39 74.38
N ARG A 69 -151.69 -141.84 73.16
CA ARG A 69 -150.81 -141.65 71.99
C ARG A 69 -150.74 -140.18 71.54
N GLN A 70 -151.86 -139.47 71.62
CA GLN A 70 -151.97 -138.04 71.26
C GLN A 70 -151.31 -137.14 72.33
N GLU A 71 -151.54 -137.39 73.61
CA GLU A 71 -150.78 -136.79 74.73
C GLU A 71 -149.27 -137.03 74.55
N ARG A 72 -148.86 -138.25 74.19
CA ARG A 72 -147.44 -138.60 73.99
C ARG A 72 -146.83 -138.10 72.66
N SER A 73 -147.65 -137.63 71.71
CA SER A 73 -147.14 -136.81 70.59
C SER A 73 -147.06 -135.36 71.00
N VAL A 74 -148.13 -134.75 71.53
CA VAL A 74 -148.15 -133.35 71.99
C VAL A 74 -147.03 -133.07 73.01
N ALA A 75 -146.79 -133.96 73.98
CA ALA A 75 -145.70 -133.83 74.94
C ALA A 75 -144.29 -134.06 74.35
N ARG A 76 -144.17 -134.64 73.15
CA ARG A 76 -142.91 -134.70 72.38
C ARG A 76 -142.74 -133.43 71.56
N ASP A 77 -143.80 -133.00 70.89
CA ASP A 77 -143.83 -131.83 70.02
C ASP A 77 -143.55 -130.55 70.85
N LEU A 78 -144.13 -130.44 72.05
CA LEU A 78 -143.80 -129.40 73.03
C LEU A 78 -142.34 -129.46 73.51
N ARG A 79 -141.77 -130.67 73.73
CA ARG A 79 -140.35 -130.81 74.10
C ARG A 79 -139.42 -130.42 72.95
N GLN A 80 -139.83 -130.67 71.71
CA GLN A 80 -139.12 -130.21 70.51
C GLN A 80 -139.19 -128.67 70.43
N GLN A 81 -140.38 -128.07 70.51
CA GLN A 81 -140.56 -126.61 70.50
C GLN A 81 -139.76 -125.92 71.61
N VAL A 82 -139.73 -126.46 72.83
CA VAL A 82 -138.92 -125.93 73.94
C VAL A 82 -137.41 -126.03 73.66
N THR A 83 -136.98 -127.05 72.91
CA THR A 83 -135.57 -127.19 72.48
C THR A 83 -135.25 -126.19 71.36
N GLU A 84 -136.13 -126.04 70.38
CA GLU A 84 -136.00 -125.08 69.27
C GLU A 84 -136.01 -123.63 69.75
N LEU A 85 -136.89 -123.29 70.71
CA LEU A 85 -136.92 -121.98 71.39
C LEU A 85 -135.63 -121.72 72.19
N LYS A 86 -135.07 -122.74 72.86
CA LYS A 86 -133.79 -122.60 73.57
C LYS A 86 -132.62 -122.39 72.62
N GLY A 87 -132.60 -123.09 71.48
CA GLY A 87 -131.63 -122.85 70.40
C GLY A 87 -131.75 -121.42 69.87
N SER A 88 -132.94 -121.05 69.41
CA SER A 88 -133.25 -119.71 68.88
C SER A 88 -132.89 -118.58 69.85
N PHE A 89 -133.10 -118.77 71.16
CA PHE A 89 -132.71 -117.80 72.18
C PHE A 89 -131.19 -117.75 72.39
N ALA A 90 -130.49 -118.89 72.40
CA ALA A 90 -129.04 -118.92 72.49
C ALA A 90 -128.37 -118.27 71.27
N ASP A 91 -128.88 -118.54 70.07
CA ASP A 91 -128.41 -117.94 68.81
C ASP A 91 -128.64 -116.42 68.81
N LEU A 92 -129.81 -115.95 69.28
CA LEU A 92 -130.11 -114.53 69.40
C LEU A 92 -129.23 -113.84 70.45
N VAL A 93 -128.97 -114.47 71.61
CA VAL A 93 -128.04 -113.95 72.63
C VAL A 93 -126.61 -113.90 72.09
N ALA A 94 -126.17 -114.89 71.31
CA ALA A 94 -124.86 -114.90 70.66
C ALA A 94 -124.76 -113.79 69.60
N ALA A 95 -125.77 -113.64 68.75
CA ALA A 95 -125.84 -112.59 67.73
C ALA A 95 -125.82 -111.19 68.38
N CYS A 96 -126.66 -110.92 69.37
CA CYS A 96 -126.64 -109.67 70.13
C CYS A 96 -125.27 -109.43 70.80
N SER A 97 -124.65 -110.46 71.38
CA SER A 97 -123.33 -110.34 72.01
C SER A 97 -122.23 -109.99 70.99
N SER A 98 -122.29 -110.56 69.79
CA SER A 98 -121.35 -110.23 68.70
C SER A 98 -121.58 -108.82 68.16
N SER A 99 -122.84 -108.40 67.98
CA SER A 99 -123.17 -107.04 67.57
C SER A 99 -122.74 -105.99 68.60
N ILE A 100 -122.91 -106.27 69.90
CA ILE A 100 -122.45 -105.37 70.97
C ILE A 100 -120.93 -105.23 70.94
N LYS A 101 -120.17 -106.33 70.78
CA LYS A 101 -118.71 -106.27 70.61
C LYS A 101 -118.31 -105.45 69.39
N GLN A 102 -118.91 -105.72 68.23
CA GLN A 102 -118.62 -105.00 66.99
C GLN A 102 -118.91 -103.50 67.11
N ILE A 103 -120.00 -103.10 67.80
CA ILE A 103 -120.33 -101.70 68.05
C ILE A 103 -119.33 -101.05 69.02
N LEU A 104 -118.86 -101.77 70.05
CA LEU A 104 -117.82 -101.27 70.95
C LEU A 104 -116.49 -101.08 70.23
N GLU A 105 -116.03 -102.07 69.47
CA GLU A 105 -114.81 -102.02 68.66
C GLU A 105 -114.86 -100.86 67.64
N GLN A 106 -116.00 -100.67 66.97
CA GLN A 106 -116.23 -99.53 66.07
C GLN A 106 -116.25 -98.18 66.83
N SER A 107 -116.83 -98.13 68.03
CA SER A 107 -116.86 -96.91 68.84
C SER A 107 -115.46 -96.52 69.35
N GLU A 108 -114.63 -97.49 69.72
CA GLU A 108 -113.25 -97.26 70.13
C GLU A 108 -112.35 -96.87 68.95
N ALA A 109 -112.50 -97.53 67.79
CA ALA A 109 -111.84 -97.13 66.54
C ALA A 109 -112.24 -95.70 66.10
N GLN A 110 -113.51 -95.32 66.25
CA GLN A 110 -113.97 -93.97 65.94
C GLN A 110 -113.42 -92.93 66.94
N ARG A 111 -113.36 -93.25 68.24
CA ARG A 111 -112.78 -92.37 69.27
C ARG A 111 -111.28 -92.15 69.08
N THR A 112 -110.52 -93.20 68.77
CA THR A 112 -109.07 -93.10 68.50
C THR A 112 -108.82 -92.26 67.25
N ALA A 113 -109.50 -92.55 66.13
CA ALA A 113 -109.41 -91.74 64.91
C ALA A 113 -109.83 -90.27 65.14
N GLN A 114 -110.86 -90.01 65.95
CA GLN A 114 -111.27 -88.65 66.32
C GLN A 114 -110.20 -87.92 67.15
N GLN A 115 -109.58 -88.60 68.12
CA GLN A 115 -108.50 -88.03 68.93
C GLN A 115 -107.25 -87.77 68.09
N GLU A 116 -106.90 -88.66 67.16
CA GLU A 116 -105.81 -88.45 66.21
C GLU A 116 -106.07 -87.26 65.29
N ALA A 117 -107.28 -87.13 64.74
CA ALA A 117 -107.68 -85.97 63.94
C ALA A 117 -107.62 -84.66 64.74
N LEU A 118 -108.06 -84.65 66.01
CA LEU A 118 -107.92 -83.49 66.90
C LEU A 118 -106.45 -83.14 67.16
N ASN A 119 -105.59 -84.15 67.41
CA ASN A 119 -104.15 -83.95 67.62
C ASN A 119 -103.48 -83.40 66.34
N GLN A 120 -103.87 -83.87 65.15
CA GLN A 120 -103.37 -83.36 63.87
C GLN A 120 -103.82 -81.91 63.64
N LEU A 121 -105.10 -81.59 63.87
CA LEU A 121 -105.62 -80.22 63.76
C LEU A 121 -104.92 -79.25 64.73
N GLN A 122 -104.56 -79.70 65.94
CA GLN A 122 -103.79 -78.89 66.88
C GLN A 122 -102.36 -78.62 66.38
N ARG A 123 -101.68 -79.61 65.79
CA ARG A 123 -100.35 -79.44 65.17
C ARG A 123 -100.40 -78.47 63.99
N LEU A 124 -101.29 -78.73 63.02
CA LEU A 124 -101.47 -77.87 61.85
C LEU A 124 -101.84 -76.43 62.23
N ARG A 125 -102.66 -76.23 63.28
CA ARG A 125 -102.97 -74.90 63.81
C ARG A 125 -101.75 -74.21 64.41
N LYS A 126 -100.85 -74.93 65.08
CA LYS A 126 -99.59 -74.37 65.59
C LYS A 126 -98.65 -74.02 64.45
N GLU A 127 -98.44 -74.94 63.51
CA GLU A 127 -97.59 -74.76 62.33
C GLU A 127 -98.06 -73.56 61.47
N LEU A 128 -99.37 -73.36 61.33
CA LEU A 128 -99.95 -72.19 60.66
C LEU A 128 -99.65 -70.88 61.39
N LEU A 129 -99.72 -70.84 62.73
CA LEU A 129 -99.39 -69.66 63.53
C LEU A 129 -97.88 -69.35 63.46
N ASP A 130 -97.04 -70.36 63.68
CA ASP A 130 -95.58 -70.24 63.58
C ASP A 130 -95.16 -69.76 62.17
N SER A 131 -95.86 -70.21 61.12
CA SER A 131 -95.66 -69.76 59.73
C SER A 131 -96.19 -68.34 59.47
N GLU A 132 -97.32 -67.95 60.06
CA GLU A 132 -97.83 -66.59 59.98
C GLU A 132 -96.89 -65.57 60.63
N ASP A 133 -96.35 -65.88 61.82
CA ASP A 133 -95.38 -65.02 62.50
C ASP A 133 -94.05 -64.96 61.74
N SER A 134 -93.55 -66.09 61.24
CA SER A 134 -92.39 -66.12 60.32
C SER A 134 -92.62 -65.21 59.08
N ARG A 135 -93.83 -65.22 58.51
CA ARG A 135 -94.20 -64.35 57.38
C ARG A 135 -94.27 -62.87 57.78
N ARG A 136 -94.74 -62.55 58.99
CA ARG A 136 -94.76 -61.17 59.52
C ARG A 136 -93.34 -60.65 59.74
N GLU A 137 -92.44 -61.46 60.31
CA GLU A 137 -91.03 -61.12 60.46
C GLU A 137 -90.34 -60.88 59.11
N LEU A 138 -90.48 -61.80 58.15
CA LEU A 138 -89.94 -61.62 56.80
C LEU A 138 -90.47 -60.35 56.11
N GLN A 139 -91.74 -59.99 56.32
CA GLN A 139 -92.32 -58.75 55.80
C GLN A 139 -91.72 -57.50 56.47
N ILE A 140 -91.35 -57.56 57.75
CA ILE A 140 -90.64 -56.47 58.45
C ILE A 140 -89.20 -56.36 57.95
N PHE A 141 -88.49 -57.48 57.78
CA PHE A 141 -87.12 -57.50 57.24
C PHE A 141 -87.07 -56.98 55.80
N SER A 142 -88.01 -57.36 54.93
CA SER A 142 -88.11 -56.82 53.56
C SER A 142 -88.23 -55.30 53.56
N LYS A 143 -89.16 -54.74 54.36
CA LYS A 143 -89.36 -53.29 54.45
C LYS A 143 -88.13 -52.55 54.96
N ARG A 144 -87.46 -53.07 56.01
CA ARG A 144 -86.22 -52.48 56.53
C ARG A 144 -85.11 -52.48 55.49
N ASN A 145 -84.88 -53.61 54.81
CA ASN A 145 -83.90 -53.69 53.73
C ASN A 145 -84.26 -52.75 52.56
N GLU A 146 -85.53 -52.60 52.20
CA GLU A 146 -85.94 -51.61 51.19
C GLU A 146 -85.68 -50.17 51.64
N GLU A 147 -85.92 -49.84 52.91
CA GLU A 147 -85.65 -48.52 53.50
C GLU A 147 -84.15 -48.21 53.56
N GLU A 148 -83.34 -49.18 53.98
CA GLU A 148 -81.87 -49.12 53.97
C GLU A 148 -81.33 -48.95 52.54
N GLN A 149 -81.87 -49.68 51.56
CA GLN A 149 -81.51 -49.52 50.14
C GLN A 149 -81.92 -48.14 49.60
N LYS A 150 -83.12 -47.64 49.93
CA LYS A 150 -83.56 -46.27 49.55
C LYS A 150 -82.63 -45.20 50.14
N LEU A 151 -82.23 -45.34 51.40
CA LEU A 151 -81.27 -44.45 52.06
C LEU A 151 -79.86 -44.53 51.43
N ALA A 152 -79.37 -45.74 51.14
CA ALA A 152 -78.08 -45.95 50.49
C ALA A 152 -78.04 -45.33 49.08
N HIS A 153 -79.07 -45.54 48.26
CA HIS A 153 -79.20 -44.92 46.94
C HIS A 153 -79.23 -43.38 47.04
N SER A 154 -80.02 -42.83 47.98
CA SER A 154 -80.09 -41.38 48.19
C SER A 154 -78.73 -40.78 48.61
N LEU A 155 -77.98 -41.47 49.47
CA LEU A 155 -76.63 -41.05 49.88
C LEU A 155 -75.62 -41.12 48.73
N VAL A 156 -75.69 -42.15 47.87
CA VAL A 156 -74.86 -42.27 46.67
C VAL A 156 -75.21 -41.17 45.67
N GLU A 157 -76.50 -40.92 45.42
CA GLU A 157 -76.94 -39.85 44.53
C GLU A 157 -76.49 -38.48 45.03
N GLN A 158 -76.60 -38.19 46.33
CA GLN A 158 -76.13 -36.93 46.90
C GLN A 158 -74.61 -36.76 46.82
N LYS A 159 -73.83 -37.85 46.96
CA LYS A 159 -72.38 -37.82 46.73
C LYS A 159 -72.06 -37.48 45.27
N LEU A 160 -72.71 -38.15 44.31
CA LEU A 160 -72.52 -37.87 42.88
C LEU A 160 -72.94 -36.45 42.51
N ARG A 161 -74.06 -35.94 43.05
CA ARG A 161 -74.48 -34.53 42.88
C ARG A 161 -73.43 -33.55 43.41
N ASN A 162 -72.86 -33.80 44.59
CA ASN A 162 -71.80 -32.97 45.16
C ASN A 162 -70.51 -33.01 44.32
N GLU A 163 -70.14 -34.19 43.81
CA GLU A 163 -68.97 -34.39 42.96
C GLU A 163 -69.13 -33.71 41.59
N ILE A 164 -70.30 -33.83 40.95
CA ILE A 164 -70.65 -33.13 39.71
C ILE A 164 -70.58 -31.61 39.91
N LEU A 165 -71.09 -31.08 41.03
CA LEU A 165 -71.00 -29.65 41.35
C LEU A 165 -69.54 -29.20 41.55
N HIS A 166 -68.72 -30.00 42.22
CA HIS A 166 -67.31 -29.70 42.42
C HIS A 166 -66.52 -29.70 41.10
N LEU A 167 -66.69 -30.74 40.28
CA LEU A 167 -66.07 -30.84 38.96
C LEU A 167 -66.54 -29.72 38.02
N SER A 168 -67.82 -29.35 38.06
CA SER A 168 -68.34 -28.22 37.28
C SER A 168 -67.69 -26.90 37.69
N SER A 169 -67.49 -26.67 38.99
CA SER A 169 -66.75 -25.51 39.50
C SER A 169 -65.27 -25.54 39.11
N GLN A 170 -64.61 -26.70 39.13
CA GLN A 170 -63.23 -26.82 38.61
C GLN A 170 -63.15 -26.47 37.13
N VAL A 171 -64.05 -26.99 36.30
CA VAL A 171 -64.11 -26.72 34.85
C VAL A 171 -64.31 -25.23 34.57
N GLU A 172 -65.26 -24.58 35.25
CA GLU A 172 -65.49 -23.14 35.06
C GLU A 172 -64.31 -22.29 35.56
N ASN A 173 -63.66 -22.67 36.66
CA ASN A 173 -62.43 -22.02 37.13
C ASN A 173 -61.27 -22.17 36.13
N CYS A 174 -61.09 -23.35 35.54
CA CYS A 174 -60.08 -23.58 34.48
C CYS A 174 -60.41 -22.79 33.21
N LYS A 175 -61.69 -22.69 32.83
CA LYS A 175 -62.16 -21.89 31.70
C LYS A 175 -61.90 -20.39 31.93
N LEU A 176 -62.30 -19.85 33.08
CA LEU A 176 -62.02 -18.45 33.45
C LEU A 176 -60.52 -18.13 33.50
N LEU A 177 -59.69 -19.07 33.98
CA LEU A 177 -58.23 -18.93 33.94
C LEU A 177 -57.71 -18.90 32.50
N SER A 178 -58.21 -19.78 31.62
CA SER A 178 -57.83 -19.82 30.21
C SER A 178 -58.29 -18.56 29.44
N GLU A 179 -59.49 -18.05 29.74
CA GLU A 179 -60.02 -16.80 29.16
C GLU A 179 -59.19 -15.59 29.61
N SER A 180 -58.82 -15.54 30.90
CA SER A 180 -57.94 -14.52 31.47
C SER A 180 -56.52 -14.56 30.86
N GLN A 181 -55.92 -15.75 30.74
CA GLN A 181 -54.62 -15.93 30.06
C GLN A 181 -54.69 -15.52 28.58
N GLN A 182 -55.76 -15.87 27.87
CA GLN A 182 -55.92 -15.47 26.47
C GLN A 182 -56.14 -13.96 26.32
N ALA A 183 -56.84 -13.31 27.27
CA ALA A 183 -56.99 -11.86 27.30
C ALA A 183 -55.65 -11.15 27.55
N ALA A 184 -54.87 -11.60 28.54
CA ALA A 184 -53.55 -11.05 28.83
C ALA A 184 -52.57 -11.19 27.64
N PHE A 185 -52.56 -12.36 26.98
CA PHE A 185 -51.74 -12.60 25.79
C PHE A 185 -52.16 -11.71 24.60
N LYS A 186 -53.47 -11.49 24.40
CA LYS A 186 -53.98 -10.55 23.38
C LYS A 186 -53.52 -9.12 23.68
N GLU A 187 -53.64 -8.67 24.93
CA GLU A 187 -53.22 -7.33 25.33
C GLU A 187 -51.70 -7.12 25.16
N GLU A 188 -50.89 -8.13 25.51
CA GLU A 188 -49.44 -8.11 25.29
C GLU A 188 -49.08 -8.06 23.79
N ASN A 189 -49.69 -8.92 22.97
CA ASN A 189 -49.56 -8.85 21.50
C ASN A 189 -49.96 -7.48 20.94
N ASP A 190 -51.05 -6.88 21.43
CA ASP A 190 -51.54 -5.59 20.92
C ASP A 190 -50.59 -4.44 21.30
N ARG A 191 -50.00 -4.48 22.51
CA ARG A 191 -48.92 -3.56 22.93
C ARG A 191 -47.68 -3.72 22.04
N ASP A 192 -47.26 -4.95 21.74
CA ASP A 192 -46.09 -5.20 20.88
C ASP A 192 -46.35 -4.81 19.42
N GLN A 193 -47.54 -5.07 18.88
CA GLN A 193 -47.93 -4.58 17.55
C GLN A 193 -47.94 -3.05 17.49
N GLN A 194 -48.43 -2.37 18.53
CA GLN A 194 -48.35 -0.90 18.60
C GLN A 194 -46.89 -0.42 18.64
N ARG A 195 -46.02 -1.11 19.40
CA ARG A 195 -44.58 -0.82 19.47
C ARG A 195 -43.86 -1.03 18.14
N ILE A 196 -44.25 -2.05 17.37
CA ILE A 196 -43.77 -2.28 15.98
C ILE A 196 -44.17 -1.10 15.10
N ARG A 197 -45.45 -0.71 15.07
CA ARG A 197 -45.95 0.45 14.27
C ARG A 197 -45.25 1.75 14.64
N GLU A 198 -44.92 1.96 15.92
CA GLU A 198 -44.11 3.09 16.37
C GLU A 198 -42.67 3.05 15.84
N LEU A 199 -42.02 1.88 15.84
CA LEU A 199 -40.67 1.69 15.32
C LEU A 199 -40.64 1.85 13.80
N GLU A 200 -41.63 1.34 13.08
CA GLU A 200 -41.83 1.56 11.64
C GLU A 200 -41.98 3.06 11.33
N SER A 201 -42.82 3.79 12.08
CA SER A 201 -42.96 5.24 11.91
C SER A 201 -41.66 6.01 12.18
N LYS A 202 -40.87 5.58 13.19
CA LYS A 202 -39.56 6.16 13.50
C LYS A 202 -38.52 5.84 12.40
N PHE A 203 -38.55 4.62 11.85
CA PHE A 203 -37.70 4.20 10.74
C PHE A 203 -37.99 4.99 9.46
N VAL A 204 -39.25 5.11 9.04
CA VAL A 204 -39.66 5.89 7.87
C VAL A 204 -39.21 7.35 8.00
N LYS A 205 -39.46 7.99 9.15
CA LYS A 205 -39.00 9.37 9.40
C LYS A 205 -37.47 9.51 9.35
N SER A 206 -36.74 8.52 9.87
CA SER A 206 -35.27 8.50 9.79
C SER A 206 -34.77 8.29 8.36
N GLN A 207 -35.48 7.50 7.54
CA GLN A 207 -35.18 7.28 6.12
C GLN A 207 -35.49 8.52 5.26
N GLU A 208 -36.59 9.23 5.55
CA GLU A 208 -36.91 10.53 4.96
C GLU A 208 -35.83 11.57 5.30
N GLN A 209 -35.42 11.66 6.57
CA GLN A 209 -34.33 12.54 7.01
C GLN A 209 -32.98 12.19 6.35
N TRP A 210 -32.63 10.91 6.29
CA TRP A 210 -31.38 10.45 5.67
C TRP A 210 -31.36 10.73 4.17
N THR A 211 -32.44 10.43 3.44
CA THR A 211 -32.51 10.73 1.99
C THR A 211 -32.62 12.22 1.70
N ALA A 212 -33.14 13.05 2.62
CA ALA A 212 -33.06 14.50 2.52
C ALA A 212 -31.63 15.01 2.70
N ALA A 213 -30.90 14.51 3.71
CA ALA A 213 -29.50 14.87 3.95
C ALA A 213 -28.57 14.40 2.82
N GLU A 214 -28.78 13.20 2.27
CA GLU A 214 -28.06 12.68 1.10
C GLU A 214 -28.26 13.61 -0.11
N ARG A 215 -29.51 14.00 -0.41
CA ARG A 215 -29.81 14.97 -1.48
C ARG A 215 -29.13 16.31 -1.24
N GLN A 216 -29.12 16.82 -0.01
CA GLN A 216 -28.45 18.07 0.33
C GLN A 216 -26.94 17.97 0.05
N LEU A 217 -26.25 16.94 0.57
CA LEU A 217 -24.82 16.72 0.33
C LEU A 217 -24.50 16.54 -1.17
N VAL A 218 -25.38 15.89 -1.93
CA VAL A 218 -25.29 15.79 -3.40
C VAL A 218 -25.38 17.17 -4.07
N THR A 219 -26.31 18.03 -3.65
CA THR A 219 -26.42 19.40 -4.19
C THR A 219 -25.25 20.30 -3.79
N GLU A 220 -24.76 20.20 -2.55
CA GLU A 220 -23.58 20.94 -2.08
C GLU A 220 -22.32 20.53 -2.84
N ARG A 221 -22.12 19.22 -3.05
CA ARG A 221 -21.05 18.68 -3.91
C ARG A 221 -21.12 19.26 -5.32
N ASP A 222 -22.30 19.32 -5.93
CA ASP A 222 -22.45 19.78 -7.32
C ASP A 222 -22.26 21.31 -7.46
N VAL A 223 -22.67 22.09 -6.46
CA VAL A 223 -22.33 23.52 -6.36
C VAL A 223 -20.82 23.71 -6.22
N LEU A 224 -20.16 23.00 -5.30
CA LEU A 224 -18.70 23.04 -5.13
C LEU A 224 -17.96 22.61 -6.40
N LYS A 225 -18.48 21.61 -7.12
CA LYS A 225 -17.93 21.15 -8.41
C LYS A 225 -18.04 22.25 -9.49
N GLN A 226 -19.16 22.97 -9.59
CA GLN A 226 -19.27 24.10 -10.52
C GLN A 226 -18.37 25.27 -10.12
N GLN A 227 -18.22 25.57 -8.82
CA GLN A 227 -17.26 26.58 -8.34
C GLN A 227 -15.81 26.21 -8.70
N LEU A 228 -15.43 24.93 -8.55
CA LEU A 228 -14.11 24.43 -8.97
C LEU A 228 -13.89 24.54 -10.48
N LEU A 229 -14.89 24.21 -11.30
CA LEU A 229 -14.80 24.34 -12.76
C LEU A 229 -14.63 25.81 -13.17
N ALA A 230 -15.47 26.71 -12.67
CA ALA A 230 -15.38 28.14 -12.97
C ALA A 230 -14.06 28.77 -12.48
N MET A 231 -13.50 28.28 -11.37
CA MET A 231 -12.17 28.73 -10.92
C MET A 231 -11.03 28.13 -11.77
N ASN A 232 -11.17 26.90 -12.27
CA ASN A 232 -10.19 26.31 -13.20
C ASN A 232 -10.18 27.04 -14.55
N GLU A 233 -11.36 27.32 -15.13
CA GLU A 233 -11.53 28.16 -16.33
C GLU A 233 -10.85 29.53 -16.15
N ARG A 234 -11.03 30.14 -14.97
CA ARG A 234 -10.38 31.40 -14.61
C ARG A 234 -8.86 31.27 -14.50
N VAL A 235 -8.33 30.20 -13.91
CA VAL A 235 -6.89 29.93 -13.80
C VAL A 235 -6.27 29.65 -15.17
N GLU A 236 -6.96 28.98 -16.09
CA GLU A 236 -6.51 28.82 -17.48
C GLU A 236 -6.49 30.16 -18.24
N LEU A 237 -7.44 31.05 -17.97
CA LEU A 237 -7.48 32.41 -18.55
C LEU A 237 -6.38 33.32 -17.95
N GLU A 238 -6.12 33.23 -16.64
CA GLU A 238 -4.99 33.89 -15.97
C GLU A 238 -3.63 33.31 -16.42
N SER A 239 -3.55 32.00 -16.71
CA SER A 239 -2.33 31.33 -17.22
C SER A 239 -2.04 31.71 -18.69
N SER A 240 -3.04 31.71 -19.56
CA SER A 240 -2.87 32.09 -20.97
C SER A 240 -2.57 33.59 -21.13
N THR A 241 -3.15 34.46 -20.32
CA THR A 241 -2.76 35.89 -20.27
C THR A 241 -1.37 36.08 -19.67
N ALA A 242 -0.95 35.29 -18.68
CA ALA A 242 0.43 35.29 -18.19
C ALA A 242 1.43 34.86 -19.29
N GLN A 243 1.15 33.79 -20.03
CA GLN A 243 1.97 33.36 -21.18
C GLN A 243 2.04 34.44 -22.27
N GLN A 244 0.94 35.14 -22.55
CA GLN A 244 0.92 36.27 -23.49
C GLN A 244 1.82 37.42 -23.00
N LEU A 245 1.80 37.74 -21.71
CA LEU A 245 2.66 38.75 -21.10
C LEU A 245 4.13 38.33 -21.06
N GLU A 246 4.45 37.05 -20.83
CA GLU A 246 5.81 36.52 -20.96
C GLU A 246 6.31 36.58 -22.41
N GLY A 247 5.45 36.31 -23.39
CA GLY A 247 5.72 36.51 -24.82
C GLY A 247 6.02 37.98 -25.17
N GLN A 248 5.29 38.92 -24.57
CA GLN A 248 5.57 40.35 -24.73
C GLN A 248 6.88 40.75 -24.03
N LEU A 249 7.14 40.26 -22.81
CA LEU A 249 8.37 40.56 -22.06
C LEU A 249 9.62 39.96 -22.71
N THR A 250 9.52 38.79 -23.34
CA THR A 250 10.62 38.20 -24.13
C THR A 250 10.87 39.00 -25.39
N ALA A 251 9.84 39.36 -26.16
CA ALA A 251 9.98 40.26 -27.32
C ALA A 251 10.61 41.62 -26.94
N ILE A 252 10.19 42.24 -25.82
CA ILE A 252 10.78 43.48 -25.31
C ILE A 252 12.25 43.29 -24.88
N ARG A 253 12.61 42.15 -24.28
CA ARG A 253 14.01 41.81 -23.95
C ARG A 253 14.86 41.60 -25.20
N GLU A 254 14.30 41.03 -26.27
CA GLU A 254 14.98 40.87 -27.57
C GLU A 254 15.15 42.19 -28.30
N GLU A 255 14.15 43.08 -28.31
CA GLU A 255 14.29 44.45 -28.81
C GLU A 255 15.35 45.22 -28.01
N LEU A 256 15.30 45.16 -26.67
CA LEU A 256 16.32 45.78 -25.81
C LEU A 256 17.71 45.20 -26.10
N GLY A 257 17.84 43.89 -26.29
CA GLY A 257 19.09 43.23 -26.69
C GLY A 257 19.60 43.73 -28.04
N ARG A 258 18.71 43.89 -29.03
CA ARG A 258 19.05 44.46 -30.35
C ARG A 258 19.46 45.93 -30.27
N VAL A 259 18.77 46.74 -29.47
CA VAL A 259 19.12 48.16 -29.23
C VAL A 259 20.44 48.31 -28.48
N VAL A 260 20.72 47.47 -27.47
CA VAL A 260 22.00 47.46 -26.76
C VAL A 260 23.13 46.99 -27.69
N ALA A 261 22.92 45.95 -28.49
CA ALA A 261 23.91 45.50 -29.46
C ALA A 261 24.21 46.56 -30.53
N ALA A 262 23.17 47.25 -31.04
CA ALA A 262 23.32 48.38 -31.95
C ALA A 262 24.13 49.52 -31.29
N SER A 263 23.74 49.94 -30.08
CA SER A 263 24.47 50.98 -29.33
C SER A 263 25.92 50.59 -29.03
N ASP A 264 26.22 49.31 -28.77
CA ASP A 264 27.60 48.83 -28.61
C ASP A 264 28.37 48.77 -29.94
N THR A 265 27.72 48.54 -31.08
CA THR A 265 28.36 48.73 -32.39
C THR A 265 28.61 50.20 -32.71
N GLU A 266 27.70 51.11 -32.35
CA GLU A 266 27.91 52.57 -32.46
C GLU A 266 29.02 53.04 -31.53
N ARG A 267 29.10 52.55 -30.29
CA ARG A 267 30.21 52.83 -29.35
C ARG A 267 31.54 52.32 -29.88
N LYS A 268 31.58 51.14 -30.50
CA LYS A 268 32.79 50.60 -31.15
C LYS A 268 33.20 51.43 -32.37
N SER A 269 32.25 51.79 -33.24
CA SER A 269 32.48 52.71 -34.36
C SER A 269 33.00 54.06 -33.88
N SER A 270 32.37 54.62 -32.86
CA SER A 270 32.73 55.92 -32.27
C SER A 270 34.09 55.86 -31.56
N SER A 271 34.42 54.78 -30.85
CA SER A 271 35.74 54.61 -30.23
C SER A 271 36.85 54.41 -31.27
N GLN A 272 36.56 53.70 -32.38
CA GLN A 272 37.47 53.58 -33.50
C GLN A 272 37.70 54.94 -34.18
N MET A 273 36.64 55.67 -34.53
CA MET A 273 36.71 57.02 -35.09
C MET A 273 37.44 58.00 -34.13
N ASN A 274 37.25 57.86 -32.81
CA ASN A 274 37.97 58.66 -31.82
C ASN A 274 39.46 58.27 -31.75
N SER A 275 39.80 57.00 -31.97
CA SER A 275 41.20 56.56 -32.11
C SER A 275 41.85 57.11 -33.39
N GLU A 276 41.12 57.17 -34.49
CA GLU A 276 41.54 57.80 -35.76
C GLU A 276 41.71 59.31 -35.57
N ILE A 277 40.82 59.99 -34.85
CA ILE A 277 40.97 61.39 -34.42
C ILE A 277 42.23 61.59 -33.56
N ILE A 278 42.54 60.67 -32.63
CA ILE A 278 43.76 60.74 -31.81
C ILE A 278 45.02 60.56 -32.67
N GLN A 279 45.00 59.69 -33.69
CA GLN A 279 46.09 59.52 -34.65
C GLN A 279 46.27 60.76 -35.53
N LEU A 280 45.18 61.27 -36.12
CA LEU A 280 45.18 62.51 -36.92
C LEU A 280 45.64 63.71 -36.09
N LYS A 281 45.29 63.78 -34.81
CA LYS A 281 45.75 64.82 -33.87
C LYS A 281 47.24 64.70 -33.55
N HIS A 282 47.80 63.49 -33.46
CA HIS A 282 49.25 63.28 -33.37
C HIS A 282 49.97 63.66 -34.68
N GLN A 283 49.39 63.33 -35.84
CA GLN A 283 49.93 63.73 -37.14
C GLN A 283 49.92 65.26 -37.31
N LEU A 284 48.83 65.94 -36.92
CA LEU A 284 48.76 67.40 -36.89
C LEU A 284 49.80 68.00 -35.93
N GLN A 285 49.96 67.47 -34.72
CA GLN A 285 51.00 67.93 -33.79
C GLN A 285 52.43 67.65 -34.29
N SER A 286 52.64 66.59 -35.06
CA SER A 286 53.90 66.32 -35.76
C SER A 286 54.15 67.36 -36.86
N LEU A 287 53.14 67.65 -37.68
CA LEU A 287 53.21 68.64 -38.75
C LEU A 287 53.45 70.05 -38.20
N ASP A 288 52.74 70.47 -37.15
CA ASP A 288 52.97 71.76 -36.50
C ASP A 288 54.36 71.87 -35.84
N LYS A 289 54.91 70.76 -35.31
CA LYS A 289 56.32 70.73 -34.87
C LYS A 289 57.29 70.94 -36.04
N THR A 290 57.12 70.23 -37.16
CA THR A 290 57.99 70.43 -38.34
C THR A 290 57.83 71.83 -38.94
N ARG A 291 56.62 72.39 -38.95
CA ARG A 291 56.34 73.78 -39.33
C ARG A 291 57.02 74.78 -38.42
N ALA A 292 57.04 74.55 -37.10
CA ALA A 292 57.76 75.40 -36.14
C ALA A 292 59.28 75.33 -36.35
N GLN A 293 59.83 74.14 -36.65
CA GLN A 293 61.25 73.99 -37.02
C GLN A 293 61.57 74.76 -38.31
N LEU A 294 60.80 74.56 -39.39
CA LEU A 294 60.98 75.27 -40.66
C LEU A 294 60.86 76.80 -40.52
N LEU A 295 59.98 77.30 -39.63
CA LEU A 295 59.89 78.73 -39.32
C LEU A 295 61.11 79.23 -38.53
N SER A 296 61.68 78.43 -37.63
CA SER A 296 62.91 78.76 -36.91
C SER A 296 64.14 78.76 -37.83
N GLU A 297 64.21 77.81 -38.77
CA GLU A 297 65.23 77.75 -39.82
C GLU A 297 65.11 78.93 -40.79
N ASN A 298 63.89 79.29 -41.22
CA ASN A 298 63.65 80.49 -42.03
C ASN A 298 64.07 81.78 -41.30
N GLY A 299 63.90 81.83 -39.98
CA GLY A 299 64.47 82.87 -39.12
C GLY A 299 66.00 82.94 -39.22
N ARG A 300 66.69 81.82 -38.98
CA ARG A 300 68.16 81.75 -39.13
C ARG A 300 68.64 82.16 -40.53
N TYR A 301 67.99 81.69 -41.60
CA TYR A 301 68.36 82.08 -42.97
C TYR A 301 68.14 83.58 -43.25
N LYS A 302 67.22 84.26 -42.55
CA LYS A 302 67.11 85.73 -42.61
C LYS A 302 68.23 86.41 -41.83
N ASP A 303 68.54 85.94 -40.62
CA ASP A 303 69.63 86.50 -39.82
C ASP A 303 70.99 86.35 -40.52
N ASP A 304 71.24 85.21 -41.15
CA ASP A 304 72.45 84.95 -41.92
C ASP A 304 72.48 85.74 -43.24
N LYS A 305 71.32 85.96 -43.89
CA LYS A 305 71.21 86.90 -45.03
C LYS A 305 71.60 88.32 -44.62
N TYR A 306 71.11 88.83 -43.48
CA TYR A 306 71.44 90.18 -43.02
C TYR A 306 72.93 90.34 -42.69
N LYS A 307 73.55 89.33 -42.03
CA LYS A 307 75.01 89.33 -41.81
C LYS A 307 75.80 89.41 -43.12
N LEU A 308 75.40 88.65 -44.14
CA LEU A 308 76.05 88.68 -45.46
C LEU A 308 75.82 90.01 -46.20
N GLU A 309 74.66 90.65 -46.03
CA GLU A 309 74.41 91.99 -46.57
C GLU A 309 75.26 93.06 -45.87
N ASP A 310 75.45 92.98 -44.55
CA ASP A 310 76.36 93.84 -43.79
C ASP A 310 77.84 93.61 -44.17
N GLU A 311 78.28 92.35 -44.34
CA GLU A 311 79.63 92.04 -44.84
C GLU A 311 79.85 92.57 -46.27
N ILE A 312 78.86 92.44 -47.17
CA ILE A 312 78.93 93.00 -48.52
C ILE A 312 79.02 94.54 -48.48
N ASN A 313 78.27 95.20 -47.58
CA ASN A 313 78.32 96.65 -47.43
C ASN A 313 79.66 97.12 -46.83
N ALA A 314 80.22 96.39 -45.87
CA ALA A 314 81.55 96.65 -45.33
C ALA A 314 82.66 96.45 -46.37
N LEU A 315 82.55 95.43 -47.22
CA LEU A 315 83.48 95.18 -48.33
C LEU A 315 83.38 96.25 -49.43
N ARG A 316 82.17 96.75 -49.75
CA ARG A 316 81.96 97.89 -50.66
C ARG A 316 82.63 99.16 -50.14
N LEU A 317 82.36 99.54 -48.89
CA LEU A 317 82.97 100.73 -48.27
C LEU A 317 84.51 100.67 -48.28
N ARG A 318 85.07 99.46 -48.14
CA ARG A 318 86.51 99.19 -48.20
C ARG A 318 87.06 99.24 -49.63
N ALA A 319 86.27 98.83 -50.63
CA ALA A 319 86.61 98.97 -52.05
C ALA A 319 86.61 100.45 -52.47
N ASP A 320 85.61 101.23 -52.05
CA ASP A 320 85.54 102.67 -52.32
C ASP A 320 86.74 103.43 -51.72
N GLN A 321 87.15 103.09 -50.49
CA GLN A 321 88.39 103.62 -49.91
C GLN A 321 89.64 103.30 -50.73
N LEU A 322 89.78 102.05 -51.20
CA LEU A 322 90.92 101.64 -52.03
C LEU A 322 90.88 102.30 -53.43
N GLN A 323 89.71 102.54 -54.00
CA GLN A 323 89.52 103.26 -55.26
C GLN A 323 89.84 104.76 -55.12
N GLY A 324 89.53 105.37 -53.97
CA GLY A 324 90.00 106.71 -53.60
C GLY A 324 91.52 106.81 -53.45
N GLN A 325 92.16 105.78 -52.89
CA GLN A 325 93.62 105.72 -52.78
C GLN A 325 94.32 105.47 -54.13
N LEU A 326 93.76 104.61 -54.98
CA LEU A 326 94.25 104.35 -56.34
C LEU A 326 94.17 105.58 -57.25
N SER A 327 93.07 106.34 -57.20
CA SER A 327 92.92 107.56 -58.00
C SER A 327 93.95 108.64 -57.61
N VAL A 328 94.15 108.90 -56.32
CA VAL A 328 95.20 109.83 -55.83
C VAL A 328 96.61 109.33 -56.17
N SER A 329 96.86 108.01 -56.04
CA SER A 329 98.15 107.41 -56.41
C SER A 329 98.45 107.59 -57.90
N SER A 330 97.50 107.24 -58.77
CA SER A 330 97.66 107.30 -60.24
C SER A 330 97.95 108.72 -60.75
N ALA A 331 97.25 109.72 -60.24
CA ALA A 331 97.52 111.13 -60.58
C ALA A 331 98.94 111.57 -60.18
N SER A 332 99.47 111.03 -59.08
CA SER A 332 100.84 111.33 -58.64
C SER A 332 101.91 110.63 -59.48
N THR A 333 101.64 109.40 -59.97
CA THR A 333 102.57 108.66 -60.82
C THR A 333 102.61 109.19 -62.24
N GLU A 334 101.46 109.53 -62.82
CA GLU A 334 101.39 110.02 -64.20
C GLU A 334 102.09 111.38 -64.35
N LYS A 335 102.01 112.24 -63.32
CA LYS A 335 102.76 113.50 -63.27
C LYS A 335 104.28 113.26 -63.31
N ARG A 336 104.82 112.44 -62.40
CA ARG A 336 106.27 112.11 -62.37
C ARG A 336 106.74 111.45 -63.67
N LYS A 337 105.90 110.58 -64.25
CA LYS A 337 106.16 109.91 -65.54
C LYS A 337 106.26 110.92 -66.70
N SER A 338 105.43 111.96 -66.71
CA SER A 338 105.51 113.07 -67.68
C SER A 338 106.76 113.95 -67.49
N GLU A 339 107.29 114.03 -66.28
CA GLU A 339 108.52 114.75 -65.95
C GLU A 339 109.75 113.93 -66.39
N TYR A 340 109.84 112.65 -66.00
CA TYR A 340 110.93 111.76 -66.41
C TYR A 340 111.02 111.54 -67.94
N THR A 341 109.89 111.50 -68.66
CA THR A 341 109.93 111.37 -70.13
C THR A 341 110.63 112.58 -70.77
N ARG A 342 110.33 113.79 -70.29
CA ARG A 342 110.90 115.05 -70.78
C ARG A 342 112.41 115.13 -70.53
N ASP A 343 112.85 114.69 -69.35
CA ASP A 343 114.27 114.69 -68.99
C ASP A 343 115.04 113.60 -69.77
N LEU A 344 114.45 112.42 -70.00
CA LEU A 344 115.04 111.37 -70.83
C LEU A 344 115.19 111.76 -72.30
N GLU A 345 114.25 112.54 -72.85
CA GLU A 345 114.36 113.08 -74.21
C GLU A 345 115.45 114.16 -74.31
N LYS A 346 115.61 114.99 -73.27
CA LYS A 346 116.69 115.98 -73.16
C LYS A 346 118.08 115.31 -73.08
N LEU A 347 118.27 114.31 -72.21
CA LEU A 347 119.50 113.51 -72.18
C LEU A 347 119.76 112.81 -73.52
N ARG A 348 118.71 112.30 -74.20
CA ARG A 348 118.88 111.65 -75.51
C ARG A 348 119.42 112.61 -76.58
N GLY A 349 119.01 113.89 -76.54
CA GLY A 349 119.58 114.94 -77.39
C GLY A 349 121.03 115.28 -77.04
N GLU A 350 121.33 115.44 -75.75
CA GLU A 350 122.68 115.75 -75.26
C GLU A 350 123.68 114.63 -75.59
N HIS A 351 123.33 113.36 -75.36
CA HIS A 351 124.15 112.21 -75.73
C HIS A 351 124.33 112.05 -77.25
N GLY A 352 123.32 112.43 -78.06
CA GLY A 352 123.43 112.44 -79.52
C GLY A 352 124.49 113.40 -80.04
N ASN A 353 124.64 114.56 -79.38
CA ASN A 353 125.70 115.53 -79.69
C ASN A 353 127.10 115.00 -79.33
N GLU A 354 127.23 114.34 -78.17
CA GLU A 354 128.51 113.79 -77.71
C GLU A 354 128.99 112.60 -78.57
N ILE A 355 128.07 111.72 -79.01
CA ILE A 355 128.37 110.65 -79.98
C ILE A 355 128.84 111.26 -81.31
N SER A 356 128.16 112.31 -81.79
CA SER A 356 128.52 113.05 -83.01
C SER A 356 129.84 113.85 -82.88
N ARG A 357 130.43 113.91 -81.69
CA ARG A 357 131.76 114.48 -81.41
C ARG A 357 132.81 113.39 -81.36
N LEU A 358 132.59 112.35 -80.56
CA LEU A 358 133.44 111.17 -80.48
C LEU A 358 133.72 110.54 -81.85
N GLN A 359 132.72 110.49 -82.74
CA GLN A 359 132.90 109.99 -84.11
C GLN A 359 133.88 110.83 -84.96
N ARG A 360 133.90 112.17 -84.80
CA ARG A 360 134.86 113.05 -85.49
C ARG A 360 136.27 112.92 -84.96
N ASP A 361 136.42 112.75 -83.65
CA ASP A 361 137.72 112.66 -83.02
C ASP A 361 138.33 111.26 -83.20
N HIS A 362 137.52 110.18 -83.21
CA HIS A 362 137.93 108.85 -83.68
C HIS A 362 138.40 108.86 -85.14
N ALA A 363 137.69 109.53 -86.05
CA ALA A 363 138.09 109.63 -87.44
C ALA A 363 139.46 110.31 -87.61
N ARG A 364 139.75 111.34 -86.80
CA ARG A 364 141.06 112.03 -86.80
C ARG A 364 142.19 111.13 -86.27
N ALA A 365 141.95 110.43 -85.16
CA ALA A 365 142.92 109.48 -84.60
C ALA A 365 143.27 108.34 -85.58
N ILE A 366 142.33 107.90 -86.42
CA ILE A 366 142.57 106.87 -87.44
C ILE A 366 143.48 107.38 -88.57
N GLU A 367 143.37 108.65 -88.98
CA GLU A 367 144.29 109.26 -89.97
C GLU A 367 145.71 109.39 -89.39
N GLU A 368 145.85 109.83 -88.14
CA GLU A 368 147.14 109.92 -87.44
C GLU A 368 147.78 108.53 -87.22
N LEU A 369 146.97 107.49 -86.98
CA LEU A 369 147.41 106.10 -86.89
C LEU A 369 147.91 105.55 -88.24
N LYS A 370 147.24 105.87 -89.36
CA LYS A 370 147.76 105.53 -90.71
C LYS A 370 149.08 106.22 -91.01
N ALA A 371 149.19 107.52 -90.69
CA ALA A 371 150.40 108.30 -90.95
C ALA A 371 151.62 107.77 -90.17
N SER A 372 151.40 107.32 -88.92
CA SER A 372 152.44 106.71 -88.09
C SER A 372 152.77 105.27 -88.53
N GLN A 373 151.78 104.46 -88.91
CA GLN A 373 152.03 103.12 -89.46
C GLN A 373 152.78 103.14 -90.80
N ASN A 374 152.57 104.12 -91.67
CA ASN A 374 153.36 104.26 -92.90
C ASN A 374 154.85 104.55 -92.61
N LYS A 375 155.17 105.37 -91.60
CA LYS A 375 156.56 105.56 -91.15
C LYS A 375 157.18 104.26 -90.61
N TYR A 376 156.37 103.45 -89.91
CA TYR A 376 156.82 102.14 -89.41
C TYR A 376 157.05 101.13 -90.55
N LEU A 377 156.25 101.17 -91.62
CA LEU A 377 156.44 100.35 -92.81
C LEU A 377 157.69 100.74 -93.62
N GLU A 378 158.09 102.02 -93.65
CA GLU A 378 159.37 102.42 -94.24
C GLU A 378 160.57 101.95 -93.41
N TYR A 379 160.46 101.98 -92.07
CA TYR A 379 161.47 101.42 -91.16
C TYR A 379 161.64 99.90 -91.40
N LEU A 380 160.53 99.15 -91.35
CA LEU A 380 160.52 97.70 -91.60
C LEU A 380 161.06 97.31 -92.99
N LYS A 381 160.82 98.11 -94.03
CA LYS A 381 161.39 97.88 -95.38
C LYS A 381 162.91 98.00 -95.42
N LYS A 382 163.53 98.76 -94.51
CA LYS A 382 164.99 98.86 -94.41
C LYS A 382 165.56 97.78 -93.50
N GLU A 383 164.90 97.51 -92.38
CA GLU A 383 165.24 96.40 -91.46
C GLU A 383 165.19 95.04 -92.17
N THR A 384 164.26 94.83 -93.12
CA THR A 384 164.24 93.61 -93.95
C THR A 384 165.44 93.46 -94.88
N ALA A 385 166.06 94.55 -95.36
CA ALA A 385 167.30 94.46 -96.13
C ALA A 385 168.49 94.04 -95.24
N GLU A 386 168.53 94.52 -94.00
CA GLU A 386 169.55 94.15 -93.01
C GLU A 386 169.35 92.70 -92.49
N LEU A 387 168.11 92.25 -92.34
CA LEU A 387 167.77 90.87 -92.01
C LEU A 387 168.03 89.88 -93.15
N GLN A 388 167.90 90.29 -94.42
CA GLN A 388 168.21 89.42 -95.55
C GLN A 388 169.70 89.05 -95.60
N ALA A 389 170.60 89.97 -95.23
CA ALA A 389 172.03 89.67 -95.07
C ALA A 389 172.29 88.67 -93.92
N ARG A 390 171.59 88.80 -92.78
CA ARG A 390 171.67 87.82 -91.68
C ARG A 390 171.09 86.44 -92.05
N GLY A 391 170.18 86.38 -93.02
CA GLY A 391 169.63 85.13 -93.55
C GLY A 391 170.67 84.25 -94.24
N GLU A 392 171.68 84.84 -94.88
CA GLU A 392 172.76 84.07 -95.51
C GLU A 392 173.76 83.50 -94.47
N GLU A 393 174.04 84.23 -93.38
CA GLU A 393 174.88 83.72 -92.29
C GLU A 393 174.20 82.62 -91.45
N SER A 394 172.87 82.65 -91.33
CA SER A 394 172.07 81.58 -90.69
C SER A 394 172.40 80.19 -91.24
N SER A 395 172.73 80.11 -92.54
CA SER A 395 173.05 78.85 -93.22
C SER A 395 174.47 78.32 -92.97
N ARG A 396 175.40 79.14 -92.44
CA ARG A 396 176.85 78.87 -92.58
C ARG A 396 177.57 78.40 -91.31
N HIS A 397 177.07 78.70 -90.11
CA HIS A 397 177.71 78.26 -88.84
C HIS A 397 176.83 77.38 -87.95
N VAL A 398 175.57 77.12 -88.31
CA VAL A 398 174.80 75.98 -87.76
C VAL A 398 175.43 74.64 -88.17
N LEU A 399 176.20 74.59 -89.27
CA LEU A 399 177.03 73.43 -89.63
C LEU A 399 178.18 73.18 -88.63
N LEU A 400 178.86 74.23 -88.15
CA LEU A 400 179.89 74.10 -87.11
C LEU A 400 179.31 73.65 -85.75
N ALA A 401 177.99 73.80 -85.53
CA ALA A 401 177.34 73.37 -84.29
C ALA A 401 177.27 71.85 -84.10
N MET A 402 177.61 71.05 -85.12
CA MET A 402 177.83 69.60 -84.99
C MET A 402 179.31 69.21 -84.87
N GLU A 403 180.24 70.00 -85.40
CA GLU A 403 181.63 69.56 -85.59
C GLU A 403 182.46 69.67 -84.29
N ASP A 404 182.46 70.82 -83.61
CA ASP A 404 183.23 70.96 -82.36
C ASP A 404 182.56 70.30 -81.14
N ARG A 405 181.33 69.78 -81.28
CA ARG A 405 180.77 68.81 -80.32
C ARG A 405 181.51 67.46 -80.34
N LEU A 406 182.24 67.14 -81.41
CA LEU A 406 183.22 66.03 -81.41
C LEU A 406 184.53 66.47 -80.75
N ARG A 407 185.03 67.69 -80.96
CA ARG A 407 186.20 68.20 -80.21
C ARG A 407 185.95 68.29 -78.71
N ASP A 408 184.71 68.47 -78.29
CA ASP A 408 184.32 68.45 -76.89
C ASP A 408 184.45 67.04 -76.28
N ALA A 409 184.28 65.98 -77.09
CA ALA A 409 184.62 64.60 -76.72
C ALA A 409 186.14 64.34 -76.80
N GLU A 410 186.82 64.86 -77.81
CA GLU A 410 188.25 64.61 -78.09
C GLU A 410 189.20 65.44 -77.18
N ARG A 411 188.78 66.59 -76.65
CA ARG A 411 189.53 67.32 -75.61
C ARG A 411 189.17 66.86 -74.20
N ARG A 412 188.01 66.22 -74.02
CA ARG A 412 187.81 65.22 -72.95
C ARG A 412 188.60 63.92 -73.17
N ALA A 413 189.42 63.84 -74.23
CA ALA A 413 190.53 62.90 -74.41
C ALA A 413 191.92 63.59 -74.53
N ASN A 414 192.02 64.89 -74.22
CA ASN A 414 193.28 65.54 -73.82
C ASN A 414 193.35 65.76 -72.30
N GLU A 415 192.20 65.84 -71.63
CA GLU A 415 191.90 65.31 -70.30
C GLU A 415 193.01 65.28 -69.23
N TRP A 416 193.97 64.37 -69.35
CA TRP A 416 194.96 63.99 -68.35
C TRP A 416 196.36 64.46 -68.75
N LYS A 417 196.47 65.06 -69.93
CA LYS A 417 197.54 65.98 -70.29
C LYS A 417 197.24 67.35 -69.66
N ASP A 418 198.28 68.05 -69.25
CA ASP A 418 198.30 69.47 -68.82
C ASP A 418 197.43 69.83 -67.58
N ARG A 419 196.54 68.93 -67.12
CA ARG A 419 196.45 68.57 -65.68
C ARG A 419 197.81 68.11 -65.13
N ALA A 420 198.69 67.59 -66.00
CA ALA A 420 200.11 67.44 -65.76
C ALA A 420 200.84 68.76 -65.38
N LEU A 421 200.22 69.94 -65.59
CA LEU A 421 200.75 71.26 -65.27
C LEU A 421 199.83 72.15 -64.41
N GLN A 422 198.66 71.68 -63.97
CA GLN A 422 198.09 72.23 -62.72
C GLN A 422 199.10 72.03 -61.57
N ASN A 423 199.81 70.88 -61.59
CA ASN A 423 201.01 70.56 -60.82
C ASN A 423 202.19 71.55 -60.94
N ALA A 424 202.03 72.71 -61.60
CA ALA A 424 203.06 73.74 -61.77
C ALA A 424 202.64 75.17 -61.37
N SER A 425 201.34 75.48 -61.25
CA SER A 425 200.88 76.87 -61.02
C SER A 425 199.78 77.04 -59.96
N GLU A 426 199.68 76.11 -59.02
CA GLU A 426 199.14 76.33 -57.68
C GLU A 426 200.09 77.28 -56.91
N ARG A 427 200.12 78.56 -57.33
CA ARG A 427 201.18 79.55 -56.98
C ARG A 427 200.69 80.96 -56.64
N GLU A 428 199.41 81.29 -56.84
CA GLU A 428 198.84 82.64 -56.59
C GLU A 428 197.47 82.59 -55.87
N GLU A 429 197.19 81.49 -55.15
CA GLU A 429 196.03 81.26 -54.28
C GLU A 429 195.88 82.32 -53.14
N ALA A 430 196.89 83.17 -52.96
CA ALA A 430 197.16 83.95 -51.75
C ALA A 430 196.82 85.47 -51.83
N LYS A 431 195.86 85.89 -52.66
CA LYS A 431 195.39 87.29 -52.70
C LYS A 431 194.15 87.53 -51.82
N ARG A 432 193.12 88.27 -52.28
CA ARG A 432 192.12 88.89 -51.37
C ARG A 432 190.69 88.76 -51.95
N SER A 433 189.60 88.49 -51.22
CA SER A 433 189.21 88.76 -49.82
C SER A 433 188.93 90.25 -49.50
N SER A 434 188.01 90.52 -48.56
CA SER A 434 188.06 91.65 -47.59
C SER A 434 186.76 91.80 -46.79
N SER A 435 185.71 92.44 -47.34
CA SER A 435 184.79 93.24 -46.49
C SER A 435 183.44 93.62 -47.12
N HIS A 436 182.38 93.98 -46.37
CA HIS A 436 181.92 93.50 -45.04
C HIS A 436 180.47 94.00 -44.73
N PHE A 437 179.95 93.67 -43.55
CA PHE A 437 178.62 93.95 -43.01
C PHE A 437 178.35 95.45 -42.73
N GLU A 438 177.07 95.83 -42.44
CA GLU A 438 176.74 96.38 -41.09
C GLU A 438 175.25 96.63 -40.78
N SER A 439 174.47 97.32 -41.63
CA SER A 439 173.24 98.04 -41.21
C SER A 439 171.97 97.19 -40.97
N MET A 440 172.05 96.31 -39.98
CA MET A 440 170.95 95.56 -39.36
C MET A 440 170.24 96.42 -38.28
N ILE A 441 169.10 95.94 -37.76
CA ILE A 441 168.38 96.43 -36.56
C ILE A 441 167.57 97.75 -36.72
N GLN A 442 166.24 97.62 -36.88
CA GLN A 442 165.24 98.62 -36.42
C GLN A 442 163.77 98.15 -36.37
N THR A 443 163.51 96.88 -36.71
CA THR A 443 163.07 95.88 -35.71
C THR A 443 161.97 96.29 -34.69
N LEU A 444 160.74 95.78 -34.93
CA LEU A 444 159.71 95.32 -33.96
C LEU A 444 159.02 96.31 -32.97
N GLN A 445 157.74 96.04 -32.62
CA GLN A 445 157.28 95.96 -31.21
C GLN A 445 155.83 95.41 -30.99
N ARG A 446 154.79 95.83 -31.75
CA ARG A 446 153.36 95.70 -31.33
C ARG A 446 152.42 95.10 -32.40
N ARG A 447 151.39 94.33 -31.99
CA ARG A 447 150.54 93.43 -32.83
C ARG A 447 149.38 92.74 -32.02
N LEU A 448 148.49 91.95 -32.68
CA LEU A 448 147.39 91.01 -32.18
C LEU A 448 146.05 91.65 -31.66
N ASP A 449 144.84 91.04 -31.44
CA ASP A 449 143.98 89.84 -31.87
C ASP A 449 142.58 89.91 -31.12
N SER A 450 141.45 89.14 -31.21
CA SER A 450 140.77 88.09 -32.06
C SER A 450 139.25 87.91 -31.65
N SER A 451 138.37 87.09 -32.31
CA SER A 451 136.87 86.92 -32.07
C SER A 451 136.16 85.68 -32.78
N GLU A 452 134.79 85.57 -32.88
CA GLU A 452 133.80 84.85 -33.83
C GLU A 452 133.24 83.35 -33.77
N ARG A 453 132.02 83.04 -34.39
CA ARG A 453 131.21 81.72 -34.59
C ARG A 453 129.86 81.89 -35.44
N ASP A 454 128.86 81.01 -35.85
CA ASP A 454 128.34 79.56 -35.91
C ASP A 454 127.16 79.36 -37.00
N LYS A 455 126.64 78.14 -37.43
CA LYS A 455 125.37 77.89 -38.29
C LYS A 455 124.86 76.44 -38.76
N VAL A 456 123.62 76.30 -39.37
CA VAL A 456 123.03 75.30 -40.42
C VAL A 456 121.96 74.14 -40.11
N ILE A 457 121.14 73.65 -41.12
CA ILE A 457 119.93 72.70 -41.15
C ILE A 457 119.83 71.83 -42.48
N ALA A 458 118.96 70.80 -42.62
CA ALA A 458 118.55 70.12 -43.90
C ALA A 458 117.08 69.50 -43.92
N SER A 459 116.51 69.08 -45.09
CA SER A 459 115.10 68.54 -45.26
C SER A 459 114.76 67.85 -46.63
N THR A 460 113.59 67.17 -46.79
CA THR A 460 112.90 66.74 -48.07
C THR A 460 111.39 67.00 -48.08
#